data_AF-A0A5A9FE08-F1
#
_entry.id   AF-A0A5A9FE08-F1
#
_cell.length_a   1.000
_cell.length_b   1.000
_cell.length_c   1.000
_cell.angle_alpha   90.00
_cell.angle_beta   90.00
_cell.angle_gamma   90.00
#
_symmetry.space_group_name_H-M   'P 1'
#
loop_
_entity.id
_entity.type
_entity.pdbx_description
1 polymer ?
#
loop_
_entity_poly.entity_id
_entity_poly.type
_entity_poly.pdbx_seq_one_letter_code
_entity_poly.pdbx_strand_id
1 'polypeptide(L)'
;MGLCRFGGDGACLGCHRTKAEVKGWKRLSDAAKAAINDRIAQGGRQAVQADPTEGKAPRKRLRKLDRKIGKLESKLAALRAERDRVAGAGPAG
;
A
#
# COMPACT_ATOMS: atom_id res chain seq x y z
N MET A 1 16.50 -10.30 19.81
CA MET A 1 16.16 -10.05 18.38
C MET A 1 14.67 -10.25 18.20
N GLY A 2 13.98 -9.20 17.75
CA GLY A 2 12.59 -8.88 18.08
C GLY A 2 11.51 -9.90 17.70
N LEU A 3 10.63 -10.18 18.65
CA LEU A 3 9.43 -11.02 18.57
C LEU A 3 8.55 -10.60 17.39
N CYS A 4 8.24 -11.54 16.50
CA CYS A 4 7.11 -11.39 15.58
C CYS A 4 5.86 -11.02 16.39
N ARG A 5 5.21 -9.91 16.03
CA ARG A 5 3.91 -9.51 16.58
C ARG A 5 2.83 -10.14 15.71
N PHE A 6 1.98 -10.98 16.28
CA PHE A 6 0.93 -11.70 15.54
C PHE A 6 -0.41 -10.96 15.66
N GLY A 7 -1.13 -10.83 14.55
CA GLY A 7 -2.48 -10.29 14.48
C GLY A 7 -3.54 -11.31 14.94
N GLY A 8 -4.81 -10.91 14.93
CA GLY A 8 -5.94 -11.77 15.32
C GLY A 8 -6.14 -12.99 14.42
N ASP A 9 -5.57 -12.97 13.23
CA ASP A 9 -5.48 -14.06 12.24
C ASP A 9 -4.30 -15.01 12.50
N GLY A 10 -3.46 -14.74 13.51
CA GLY A 10 -2.31 -15.56 13.88
C GLY A 10 -1.10 -15.40 12.95
N ALA A 11 -1.12 -14.45 12.01
CA ALA A 11 -0.01 -14.09 11.14
C ALA A 11 0.80 -12.91 11.70
N CYS A 12 2.10 -12.88 11.42
CA CYS A 12 2.96 -11.79 11.84
C CYS A 12 2.60 -10.50 11.10
N LEU A 13 2.38 -9.41 11.83
CA LEU A 13 2.05 -8.09 11.29
C LEU A 13 3.16 -7.49 10.42
N GLY A 14 4.40 -8.01 10.49
CA GLY A 14 5.52 -7.54 9.68
C GLY A 14 5.84 -8.43 8.48
N CYS A 15 5.87 -9.75 8.67
CA CYS A 15 6.32 -10.69 7.64
C CYS A 15 5.24 -11.66 7.16
N HIS A 16 4.00 -11.54 7.69
CA HIS A 16 2.84 -12.37 7.35
C HIS A 16 3.04 -13.89 7.49
N ARG A 17 4.10 -14.32 8.19
CA ARG A 17 4.32 -15.71 8.58
C ARG A 17 3.55 -16.01 9.86
N THR A 18 2.98 -17.20 9.95
CA THR A 18 2.35 -17.71 11.17
C THR A 18 3.39 -18.06 12.23
N LYS A 19 2.95 -18.17 13.49
CA LYS A 19 3.83 -18.56 14.60
C LYS A 19 4.49 -19.93 14.39
N ALA A 20 3.75 -20.88 13.78
CA ALA A 20 4.26 -22.21 13.46
C ALA A 20 5.37 -22.16 12.40
N GLU A 21 5.20 -21.34 11.36
CA GLU A 21 6.19 -21.17 10.28
C GLU A 21 7.45 -20.49 10.79
N VAL A 22 7.33 -19.47 11.64
CA VAL A 22 8.49 -18.80 12.25
C VAL A 22 9.25 -19.75 13.18
N LYS A 23 8.55 -20.53 14.03
CA LYS A 23 9.18 -21.50 14.94
C LYS A 23 9.79 -22.68 14.18
N GLY A 24 9.14 -23.11 13.10
CA GLY A 24 9.53 -24.27 12.30
C GLY A 24 10.51 -23.97 11.17
N TRP A 25 10.83 -22.70 10.89
CA TRP A 25 11.54 -22.27 9.68
C TRP A 25 12.82 -23.06 9.37
N LYS A 26 13.63 -23.36 10.39
CA LYS A 26 14.88 -24.13 10.25
C LYS A 26 14.65 -25.60 9.88
N ARG A 27 13.47 -26.15 10.16
CA ARG A 27 13.08 -27.55 9.90
C ARG A 27 12.25 -27.71 8.62
N LEU A 28 11.95 -26.62 7.93
CA LEU A 28 11.23 -26.66 6.66
C LEU A 28 12.18 -27.01 5.51
N SER A 29 11.69 -27.83 4.58
CA SER A 29 12.34 -28.03 3.28
C SER A 29 12.29 -26.75 2.47
N ASP A 30 13.20 -26.62 1.50
CA ASP A 30 13.25 -25.41 0.67
C ASP A 30 11.99 -25.25 -0.19
N ALA A 31 11.37 -26.36 -0.61
CA ALA A 31 10.05 -26.35 -1.26
C ALA A 31 8.95 -25.76 -0.35
N ALA A 32 8.94 -26.13 0.94
CA ALA A 32 7.99 -25.57 1.90
C ALA A 32 8.25 -24.09 2.17
N LYS A 33 9.52 -23.67 2.23
CA LYS A 33 9.88 -22.24 2.34
C LYS A 33 9.45 -21.45 1.11
N ALA A 34 9.62 -22.01 -0.09
CA ALA A 34 9.20 -21.38 -1.34
C ALA A 34 7.68 -21.18 -1.38
N ALA A 35 6.89 -22.20 -1.06
CA ALA A 35 5.43 -22.09 -1.00
C ALA A 35 4.95 -21.02 0.00
N ILE A 36 5.60 -20.91 1.17
CA ILE A 36 5.29 -19.87 2.16
C ILE A 36 5.65 -18.48 1.63
N ASN A 37 6.80 -18.32 0.98
CA ASN A 37 7.22 -17.05 0.40
C ASN A 37 6.30 -16.62 -0.76
N ASP A 38 5.88 -17.55 -1.61
CA ASP A 38 4.93 -17.29 -2.70
C ASP A 38 3.57 -16.84 -2.16
N ARG A 39 3.07 -17.53 -1.13
CA ARG A 39 1.83 -17.13 -0.45
C ARG A 39 1.93 -15.72 0.14
N ILE A 40 3.06 -15.37 0.76
CA ILE A 40 3.29 -14.03 1.29
C ILE A 40 3.40 -13.00 0.15
N ALA A 41 4.07 -13.32 -0.95
CA ALA A 41 4.20 -12.45 -2.10
C ALA A 41 2.85 -12.19 -2.81
N GLN A 42 1.94 -13.16 -2.77
CA GLN A 42 0.57 -13.04 -3.28
C GLN A 42 -0.35 -12.32 -2.29
N GLY A 43 -0.27 -12.63 -1.00
CA GLY A 43 -1.09 -12.03 0.07
C GLY A 43 -0.70 -10.58 0.43
N GLY A 44 0.59 -10.23 0.32
CA GLY A 44 1.07 -8.85 0.47
C GLY A 44 0.54 -7.90 -0.61
N ARG A 45 0.08 -8.44 -1.76
CA ARG A 45 -0.65 -7.69 -2.78
C ARG A 45 -2.14 -7.52 -2.43
N GLN A 46 -2.68 -8.33 -1.51
CA GLN A 46 -4.10 -8.31 -1.10
C GLN A 46 -4.34 -7.61 0.25
N ALA A 47 -3.32 -7.40 1.08
CA ALA A 47 -3.39 -6.71 2.38
C ALA A 47 -3.60 -5.18 2.28
N VAL A 48 -4.38 -4.73 1.29
CA VAL A 48 -4.92 -3.38 1.18
C VAL A 48 -6.35 -3.31 1.78
N GLN A 49 -6.88 -4.38 2.37
CA GLN A 49 -8.26 -4.40 2.86
C GLN A 49 -8.37 -4.66 4.37
N ALA A 50 -8.39 -3.52 5.09
CA ALA A 50 -9.17 -3.13 6.27
C ALA A 50 -9.33 -4.08 7.49
N ASP A 51 -8.77 -3.64 8.62
CA ASP A 51 -9.19 -4.02 9.98
C ASP A 51 -10.11 -2.93 10.59
N PRO A 52 -11.17 -3.26 11.36
CA PRO A 52 -12.18 -2.29 11.83
C PRO A 52 -11.74 -1.43 13.04
N THR A 53 -10.61 -1.73 13.69
CA THR A 53 -10.11 -0.93 14.82
C THR A 53 -9.41 0.37 14.38
N GLU A 54 -9.11 0.49 13.09
CA GLU A 54 -8.64 1.71 12.45
C GLU A 54 -9.81 2.68 12.15
N GLY A 55 -10.56 3.18 13.13
CA GLY A 55 -11.64 4.16 12.85
C GLY A 55 -11.15 5.60 12.65
N LYS A 56 -10.10 5.99 13.40
CA LYS A 56 -9.56 7.36 13.40
C LYS A 56 -8.41 7.57 12.41
N ALA A 57 -7.55 6.56 12.22
CA ALA A 57 -6.39 6.66 11.33
C ALA A 57 -6.76 6.74 9.83
N PRO A 58 -7.77 5.99 9.33
CA PRO A 58 -8.26 6.07 7.96
C PRO A 58 -9.00 7.36 7.70
N ARG A 59 -9.80 7.88 8.65
CA ARG A 59 -10.41 9.22 8.51
C ARG A 59 -9.36 10.32 8.34
N LYS A 60 -8.26 10.26 9.10
CA LYS A 60 -7.12 11.20 8.95
C LYS A 60 -6.38 10.98 7.63
N ARG A 61 -6.23 9.73 7.19
CA ARG A 61 -5.58 9.37 5.91
C ARG A 61 -6.41 9.81 4.71
N LEU A 62 -7.72 9.60 4.73
CA LEU A 62 -8.69 10.09 3.74
C LEU A 62 -8.60 11.61 3.60
N ARG A 63 -8.71 12.36 4.70
CA ARG A 63 -8.54 13.83 4.67
C ARG A 63 -7.21 14.28 4.07
N LYS A 64 -6.12 13.53 4.31
CA LYS A 64 -4.82 13.83 3.69
C LYS A 64 -4.82 13.52 2.19
N LEU A 65 -5.46 12.43 1.79
CA LEU A 65 -5.61 12.06 0.38
C LEU A 65 -6.48 13.09 -0.35
N ASP A 66 -7.60 13.52 0.21
CA ASP A 66 -8.48 14.57 -0.37
C ASP A 66 -7.71 15.87 -0.59
N ARG A 67 -6.92 16.30 0.40
CA ARG A 67 -6.06 17.51 0.25
C ARG A 67 -5.01 17.35 -0.85
N LYS A 68 -4.43 16.16 -1.00
CA LYS A 68 -3.46 15.89 -2.07
C LYS A 68 -4.14 15.89 -3.42
N ILE A 69 -5.32 15.28 -3.54
CA ILE A 69 -6.13 15.27 -4.75
C ILE A 69 -6.45 16.71 -5.16
N GLY A 70 -7.00 17.53 -4.27
CA GLY A 70 -7.31 18.93 -4.59
C GLY A 70 -6.08 19.76 -5.00
N LYS A 71 -4.91 19.52 -4.39
CA LYS A 71 -3.66 20.18 -4.81
C LYS A 71 -3.22 19.74 -6.21
N LEU A 72 -3.33 18.46 -6.52
CA LEU A 72 -2.99 17.92 -7.83
C LEU A 72 -3.96 18.40 -8.91
N GLU A 73 -5.26 18.46 -8.61
CA GLU A 73 -6.28 19.01 -9.50
C GLU A 73 -6.04 20.49 -9.79
N SER A 74 -5.71 21.27 -8.77
CA SER A 74 -5.35 22.69 -8.95
C SER A 74 -4.11 22.85 -9.85
N LYS A 75 -3.08 22.02 -9.63
CA LYS A 75 -1.88 22.03 -10.48
C LYS A 75 -2.19 21.61 -11.91
N LEU A 76 -3.06 20.62 -12.08
CA LEU A 76 -3.50 20.14 -13.39
C LEU A 76 -4.30 21.23 -14.13
N ALA A 77 -5.18 21.95 -13.44
CA ALA A 77 -5.91 23.07 -14.00
C ALA A 77 -4.96 24.18 -14.46
N ALA A 78 -3.95 24.53 -13.66
CA ALA A 78 -2.94 25.52 -14.04
C ALA A 78 -2.13 25.08 -15.28
N LEU A 79 -1.71 23.81 -15.34
CA LEU A 79 -0.99 23.27 -16.51
C LEU A 79 -1.87 23.21 -17.75
N ARG A 80 -3.17 22.92 -17.61
CA ARG A 80 -4.12 22.98 -18.71
C ARG A 80 -4.31 24.42 -19.22
N ALA A 81 -4.43 25.40 -18.32
CA ALA A 81 -4.50 26.80 -18.71
C ALA A 81 -3.20 27.32 -19.35
N GLU A 82 -2.05 26.83 -18.92
CA GLU A 82 -0.76 27.09 -19.59
C GLU A 82 -0.75 26.48 -20.99
N ARG A 83 -1.17 25.21 -21.14
CA ARG A 83 -1.31 24.57 -22.44
C ARG A 83 -2.25 25.36 -23.35
N ASP A 84 -3.38 25.81 -22.86
CA ASP A 84 -4.35 26.56 -23.66
C ASP A 84 -3.81 27.92 -24.10
N ARG A 85 -3.02 28.58 -23.24
CA ARG A 85 -2.29 29.79 -23.62
C ARG A 85 -1.25 29.52 -24.70
N VAL A 86 -0.47 28.45 -24.58
CA VAL A 86 0.54 28.08 -25.59
C VAL A 86 -0.13 27.64 -26.90
N ALA A 87 -1.21 26.88 -26.82
CA ALA A 87 -1.97 26.42 -28.00
C ALA A 87 -2.73 27.57 -28.68
N GLY A 88 -3.25 28.52 -27.91
CA GLY A 88 -3.89 29.74 -28.41
C GLY A 88 -2.91 30.84 -28.84
N ALA A 89 -1.64 30.76 -28.41
CA ALA A 89 -0.53 31.60 -28.87
C ALA A 89 0.27 30.96 -30.01
N GLY A 90 -0.18 29.81 -30.53
CA GLY A 90 0.27 29.32 -31.84
C GLY A 90 -0.16 30.30 -32.93
N PRO A 91 0.67 30.54 -33.96
CA PRO A 91 0.54 31.70 -34.83
C PRO A 91 -0.79 31.68 -35.57
N ALA A 92 -1.59 32.72 -35.35
CA ALA A 92 -2.55 33.15 -36.35
C ALA A 92 -1.75 33.84 -37.47
N GLY A 93 -1.47 33.12 -38.55
CA GLY A 93 -0.81 33.66 -39.76
C GLY A 93 0.69 33.41 -39.80
#